data_AF-A0A9P9QNU4-F1
#
_entry.id   AF-A0A9P9QNU4-F1
#
_cell.length_a   1.000
_cell.length_b   1.000
_cell.length_c   1.000
_cell.angle_alpha   90.00
_cell.angle_beta   90.00
_cell.angle_gamma   90.00
#
_symmetry.space_group_name_H-M   'P 1'
#
loop_
_entity.id
_entity.type
_entity.pdbx_description
1 polymer ?
#
loop_
_entity_poly.entity_id
_entity_poly.type
_entity_poly.pdbx_seq_one_letter_code
_entity_poly.pdbx_strand_id
1 'polypeptide(L)'
;MNLLTTLLLLAYLTLEAFSTTTSRLGGPYNGLPFSTEPMEFNLAIDGTTFQGHGTIQQVYAQYASSHPSFKLPESPSLGAALALKAENDRVQGKIESEVEKRGKSSVFCLPNPQVQWVMAPEGGVWQNINFLRGVQPDLCRFAARSCRKLACASSASIFVCNWNNSPLWRACSYMGSYAEDIINHCPQYRNVGYVGGQEDDTDGYSVIVRGGPC
;
A
#
# COMPACT_ATOMS: atom_id res chain seq x y z
N MET A 1 -27.30 55.58 -15.50
CA MET A 1 -26.34 54.49 -15.23
C MET A 1 -26.16 54.43 -13.72
N ASN A 2 -26.91 53.55 -13.06
CA ASN A 2 -27.08 53.56 -11.62
C ASN A 2 -26.04 52.66 -10.94
N LEU A 3 -25.46 53.18 -9.86
CA LEU A 3 -24.50 52.51 -8.95
C LEU A 3 -24.99 51.15 -8.41
N LEU A 4 -26.27 50.81 -8.56
CA LEU A 4 -26.85 49.55 -8.10
C LEU A 4 -26.52 48.34 -8.99
N THR A 5 -26.17 48.53 -10.27
CA THR A 5 -25.86 47.39 -11.16
C THR A 5 -24.43 46.87 -11.04
N THR A 6 -23.50 47.65 -10.49
CA THR A 6 -22.11 47.23 -10.28
C THR A 6 -21.89 46.41 -9.00
N LEU A 7 -22.80 46.50 -8.03
CA LEU A 7 -22.70 45.74 -6.77
C LEU A 7 -23.20 44.29 -6.87
N LEU A 8 -23.97 43.95 -7.91
CA LEU A 8 -24.49 42.59 -8.15
C LEU A 8 -23.53 41.67 -8.93
N LEU A 9 -22.44 42.21 -9.49
CA LEU A 9 -21.43 41.44 -10.23
C LEU A 9 -20.22 41.02 -9.39
N LEU A 10 -20.10 41.50 -8.13
CA LEU A 10 -19.02 41.12 -7.21
C LEU A 10 -19.39 40.02 -6.21
N ALA A 11 -20.63 39.51 -6.23
CA ALA A 11 -21.05 38.37 -5.41
C ALA A 11 -20.83 37.00 -6.09
N TYR A 12 -20.13 36.96 -7.22
CA TYR A 12 -19.64 35.73 -7.87
C TYR A 12 -18.24 35.32 -7.40
N LEU A 13 -17.86 35.74 -6.19
CA LEU A 13 -16.61 35.31 -5.56
C LEU A 13 -16.79 33.91 -4.96
N THR A 14 -16.35 32.93 -5.77
CA THR A 14 -15.68 31.71 -5.33
C THR A 14 -16.42 30.88 -4.28
N LEU A 15 -17.42 30.08 -4.71
CA LEU A 15 -17.59 28.76 -4.12
C LEU A 15 -16.34 27.94 -4.49
N GLU A 16 -15.25 28.13 -3.76
CA GLU A 16 -14.29 27.05 -3.63
C GLU A 16 -15.04 25.95 -2.90
N ALA A 17 -15.47 24.94 -3.66
CA ALA A 17 -15.86 23.68 -3.07
C ALA A 17 -14.64 23.20 -2.31
N PHE A 18 -14.63 23.42 -0.99
CA PHE A 18 -13.76 22.71 -0.09
C PHE A 18 -14.14 21.24 -0.27
N SER A 19 -13.44 20.54 -1.17
CA SER A 19 -13.35 19.09 -1.14
C SER A 19 -12.70 18.79 0.19
N THR A 20 -13.51 18.63 1.23
CA THR A 20 -13.10 17.92 2.41
C THR A 20 -12.73 16.54 1.93
N THR A 21 -11.44 16.30 1.79
CA THR A 21 -10.89 14.96 1.64
C THR A 21 -11.26 14.23 2.92
N THR A 22 -12.45 13.66 2.96
CA THR A 22 -12.90 12.87 4.10
C THR A 22 -11.89 11.76 4.21
N SER A 23 -11.11 11.78 5.29
CA SER A 23 -10.09 10.76 5.51
C SER A 23 -10.76 9.40 5.44
N ARG A 24 -10.22 8.55 4.58
CA ARG A 24 -10.76 7.22 4.26
C ARG A 24 -10.30 6.21 5.29
N LEU A 25 -10.41 6.59 6.57
CA LEU A 25 -9.90 5.85 7.70
C LEU A 25 -10.99 4.97 8.30
N GLY A 26 -10.65 3.71 8.54
CA GLY A 26 -11.52 2.81 9.28
C GLY A 26 -12.63 2.17 8.45
N GLY A 27 -13.38 1.27 9.09
CA GLY A 27 -14.60 0.69 8.57
C GLY A 27 -15.04 -0.55 9.35
N PRO A 28 -16.19 -1.14 9.00
CA PRO A 28 -16.81 -2.20 9.81
C PRO A 28 -16.05 -3.53 9.73
N TYR A 29 -15.07 -3.66 8.83
CA TYR A 29 -14.38 -4.91 8.56
C TYR A 29 -13.05 -4.98 9.32
N ASN A 30 -13.12 -5.16 10.64
CA ASN A 30 -11.94 -5.10 11.52
C ASN A 30 -11.16 -3.78 11.39
N GLY A 31 -11.89 -2.68 11.26
CA GLY A 31 -11.33 -1.36 11.02
C GLY A 31 -10.89 -1.12 9.58
N LEU A 32 -11.19 -1.99 8.61
CA LEU A 32 -10.97 -1.72 7.17
C LEU A 32 -12.25 -1.21 6.52
N PRO A 33 -12.14 -0.36 5.47
CA PRO A 33 -13.29 0.25 4.79
C PRO A 33 -14.14 -0.77 4.01
N PHE A 34 -13.54 -1.87 3.55
CA PHE A 34 -14.21 -2.94 2.80
C PHE A 34 -13.88 -4.31 3.36
N SER A 35 -14.68 -5.31 2.99
CA SER A 35 -14.41 -6.70 3.31
C SER A 35 -13.05 -7.11 2.75
N THR A 36 -12.35 -7.98 3.49
CA THR A 36 -11.09 -8.55 3.02
C THR A 36 -11.38 -9.75 2.13
N GLU A 37 -10.82 -9.75 0.93
CA GLU A 37 -10.87 -10.89 0.02
C GLU A 37 -9.48 -11.53 -0.10
N PRO A 38 -9.40 -12.86 -0.28
CA PRO A 38 -8.16 -13.50 -0.70
C PRO A 38 -7.67 -12.89 -2.01
N MET A 39 -6.36 -12.69 -2.13
CA MET A 39 -5.79 -12.30 -3.41
C MET A 39 -5.73 -13.51 -4.33
N GLU A 40 -6.20 -13.33 -5.55
CA GLU A 40 -6.09 -14.33 -6.61
C GLU A 40 -4.95 -13.91 -7.53
N PHE A 41 -4.03 -14.84 -7.75
CA PHE A 41 -2.87 -14.60 -8.58
C PHE A 41 -2.95 -15.53 -9.77
N ASN A 42 -2.96 -14.93 -10.96
CA ASN A 42 -2.75 -15.63 -12.23
C ASN A 42 -1.36 -15.25 -12.72
N LEU A 43 -0.40 -16.08 -12.36
CA LEU A 43 1.03 -15.91 -12.62
C LEU A 43 1.42 -16.57 -13.92
N ALA A 44 2.28 -15.93 -14.70
CA ALA A 44 3.10 -16.61 -15.69
C ALA A 44 4.54 -16.59 -15.17
N ILE A 45 5.06 -17.73 -14.74
CA ILE A 45 6.45 -17.88 -14.30
C ILE A 45 7.10 -18.90 -15.24
N ASP A 46 8.20 -18.50 -15.88
CA ASP A 46 8.90 -19.32 -16.89
C ASP A 46 8.00 -19.85 -18.02
N GLY A 47 6.98 -19.06 -18.40
CA GLY A 47 5.99 -19.45 -19.42
C GLY A 47 4.90 -20.40 -18.94
N THR A 48 4.94 -20.85 -17.69
CA THR A 48 3.91 -21.68 -17.07
C THR A 48 2.89 -20.80 -16.36
N THR A 49 1.60 -21.03 -16.64
CA THR A 49 0.52 -20.36 -15.91
C THR A 49 0.24 -21.06 -14.59
N PHE A 50 0.13 -20.28 -13.52
CA PHE A 50 -0.17 -20.78 -12.18
C PHE A 50 -1.26 -19.92 -11.54
N GLN A 51 -2.26 -20.59 -10.96
CA GLN A 51 -3.30 -19.94 -10.18
C GLN A 51 -3.11 -20.29 -8.70
N GLY A 52 -3.03 -19.25 -7.86
CA GLY A 52 -2.90 -19.40 -6.41
C GLY A 52 -3.74 -18.40 -5.65
N HIS A 53 -4.02 -18.74 -4.38
CA HIS A 53 -4.77 -17.90 -3.45
C HIS A 53 -3.97 -17.63 -2.18
N GLY A 54 -4.08 -16.42 -1.63
CA GLY A 54 -3.46 -16.05 -0.35
C GLY A 54 -2.72 -14.71 -0.41
N THR A 55 -1.69 -14.55 0.42
CA THR A 55 -0.71 -13.47 0.25
C THR A 55 0.23 -13.77 -0.90
N ILE A 56 0.94 -12.76 -1.37
CA ILE A 56 1.93 -12.95 -2.43
C ILE A 56 3.03 -13.96 -2.04
N GLN A 57 3.47 -13.97 -0.77
CA GLN A 57 4.43 -14.96 -0.29
C GLN A 57 3.86 -16.38 -0.30
N GLN A 58 2.60 -16.55 0.12
CA GLN A 58 1.93 -17.85 0.12
C GLN A 58 1.79 -18.41 -1.29
N VAL A 59 1.44 -17.58 -2.27
CA VAL A 59 1.32 -18.00 -3.67
C VAL A 59 2.66 -18.37 -4.27
N TYR A 60 3.71 -17.60 -4.03
CA TYR A 60 5.06 -17.96 -4.48
C TYR A 60 5.53 -19.27 -3.84
N ALA A 61 5.21 -19.51 -2.56
CA ALA A 61 5.50 -20.77 -1.89
C ALA A 61 4.72 -21.95 -2.50
N GLN A 62 3.44 -21.77 -2.85
CA GLN A 62 2.65 -22.77 -3.56
C GLN A 62 3.26 -23.09 -4.94
N TYR A 63 3.71 -22.08 -5.69
CA TYR A 63 4.39 -22.28 -6.97
C TYR A 63 5.72 -23.04 -6.81
N ALA A 64 6.57 -22.62 -5.86
CA ALA A 64 7.85 -23.28 -5.58
C ALA A 64 7.68 -24.77 -5.20
N SER A 65 6.58 -25.12 -4.53
CA SER A 65 6.27 -26.51 -4.18
C SER A 65 6.05 -27.43 -5.38
N SER A 66 5.57 -26.88 -6.51
CA SER A 66 5.34 -27.61 -7.76
C SER A 66 6.47 -27.43 -8.78
N HIS A 67 7.39 -26.50 -8.55
CA HIS A 67 8.49 -26.16 -9.47
C HIS A 67 9.82 -26.07 -8.69
N PRO A 68 10.50 -27.20 -8.38
CA PRO A 68 11.68 -27.21 -7.51
C PRO A 68 12.89 -26.40 -8.02
N SER A 69 12.97 -26.12 -9.32
CA SER A 69 14.01 -25.26 -9.91
C SER A 69 13.75 -23.77 -9.67
N PHE A 70 12.52 -23.41 -9.31
CA PHE A 70 12.15 -22.03 -9.01
C PHE A 70 12.73 -21.62 -7.66
N LYS A 71 13.53 -20.56 -7.65
CA LYS A 71 14.02 -19.95 -6.42
C LYS A 71 13.08 -18.81 -6.04
N LEU A 72 12.55 -18.85 -4.82
CA LEU A 72 11.83 -17.72 -4.26
C LEU A 72 12.74 -16.48 -4.32
N PRO A 73 12.18 -15.27 -4.56
CA PRO A 73 12.90 -14.05 -4.28
C PRO A 73 13.41 -14.15 -2.85
N GLU A 74 14.74 -14.17 -2.66
CA GLU A 74 15.30 -14.27 -1.33
C GLU A 74 14.75 -13.10 -0.51
N SER A 75 14.01 -13.39 0.56
CA SER A 75 13.75 -12.36 1.55
C SER A 75 15.10 -12.00 2.13
N PRO A 76 15.61 -10.77 1.91
CA PRO A 76 16.92 -10.42 2.41
C PRO A 76 16.93 -10.63 3.92
N SER A 77 18.02 -11.17 4.47
CA SER A 77 18.22 -11.19 5.92
C SER A 77 17.99 -9.78 6.49
N LEU A 78 17.55 -9.61 7.74
CA LEU A 78 17.30 -8.27 8.28
C LEU A 78 18.49 -7.31 8.07
N GLY A 79 19.72 -7.81 8.19
CA GLY A 79 20.94 -7.06 7.86
C GLY A 79 21.07 -6.70 6.38
N ALA A 80 20.79 -7.64 5.47
CA ALA A 80 20.75 -7.38 4.03
C ALA A 80 19.59 -6.46 3.62
N ALA A 81 18.46 -6.52 4.30
CA ALA A 81 17.30 -5.66 4.10
C ALA A 81 17.62 -4.20 4.47
N LEU A 82 18.33 -3.99 5.58
CA LEU A 82 18.82 -2.68 5.99
C LEU A 82 19.91 -2.15 5.05
N ALA A 83 20.80 -3.01 4.55
CA ALA A 83 21.82 -2.63 3.57
C ALA A 83 21.21 -2.30 2.19
N LEU A 84 20.23 -3.08 1.74
CA LEU A 84 19.46 -2.81 0.53
C LEU A 84 18.67 -1.52 0.64
N LYS A 85 18.10 -1.20 1.80
CA LYS A 85 17.47 0.10 2.04
C LYS A 85 18.47 1.24 1.80
N ALA A 86 19.66 1.16 2.41
CA ALA A 86 20.69 2.20 2.26
C ALA A 86 21.18 2.37 0.81
N GLU A 87 21.24 1.29 0.03
CA GLU A 87 21.56 1.34 -1.40
C GLU A 87 20.38 1.85 -2.24
N ASN A 88 19.14 1.47 -1.90
CA ASN A 88 17.95 1.94 -2.61
C ASN A 88 17.73 3.43 -2.37
N ASP A 89 17.96 3.95 -1.16
CA ASP A 89 17.97 5.38 -0.86
C ASP A 89 18.96 6.15 -1.77
N ARG A 90 20.01 5.48 -2.27
CA ARG A 90 20.95 6.02 -3.26
C ARG A 90 20.45 5.97 -4.72
N VAL A 91 19.70 4.93 -5.09
CA VAL A 91 19.30 4.64 -6.48
C VAL A 91 17.89 5.17 -6.83
N GLN A 92 16.96 5.19 -5.87
CA GLN A 92 15.55 5.50 -6.06
C GLN A 92 15.27 6.98 -6.38
N GLY A 93 16.31 7.82 -6.41
CA GLY A 93 16.25 9.16 -6.99
C GLY A 93 15.99 9.22 -8.50
N LYS A 94 15.98 8.09 -9.23
CA LYS A 94 16.09 8.11 -10.71
C LYS A 94 15.06 7.33 -11.53
N ILE A 95 14.24 6.42 -10.98
CA ILE A 95 13.43 5.47 -11.79
C ILE A 95 11.93 5.43 -11.47
N GLU A 96 11.47 5.90 -10.31
CA GLU A 96 10.02 6.16 -10.16
C GLU A 96 9.65 7.25 -11.17
N SER A 97 8.78 6.93 -12.13
CA SER A 97 8.30 7.93 -13.06
C SER A 97 7.69 9.07 -12.24
N GLU A 98 8.01 10.32 -12.56
CA GLU A 98 7.47 11.48 -11.82
C GLU A 98 5.94 11.48 -11.75
N VAL A 99 5.27 10.70 -12.61
CA VAL A 99 3.82 10.49 -12.62
C VAL A 99 3.37 9.66 -11.40
N GLU A 100 4.07 8.59 -11.06
CA GLU A 100 3.73 7.74 -9.91
C GLU A 100 3.94 8.44 -8.56
N LYS A 101 4.90 9.38 -8.46
CA LYS A 101 5.02 10.22 -7.26
C LYS A 101 3.84 11.19 -7.07
N ARG A 102 3.11 11.54 -8.14
CA ARG A 102 1.96 12.46 -8.06
C ARG A 102 0.69 11.77 -7.54
N GLY A 103 0.65 10.44 -7.52
CA GLY A 103 -0.51 9.67 -7.05
C GLY A 103 -0.65 9.63 -5.53
N LYS A 104 0.49 9.47 -4.81
CA LYS A 104 0.57 9.40 -3.36
C LYS A 104 0.10 10.69 -2.70
N SER A 105 -0.68 10.56 -1.62
CA SER A 105 -1.30 11.69 -0.94
C SER A 105 -1.12 11.62 0.58
N SER A 106 -2.21 11.67 1.35
CA SER A 106 -2.15 11.81 2.80
C SER A 106 -1.63 10.53 3.48
N VAL A 107 -0.68 10.71 4.41
CA VAL A 107 -0.18 9.66 5.31
C VAL A 107 -0.77 9.85 6.70
N PHE A 108 -1.32 8.79 7.28
CA PHE A 108 -1.92 8.74 8.61
C PHE A 108 -1.21 7.70 9.47
N CYS A 109 -0.69 8.10 10.63
CA CYS A 109 0.10 7.23 11.50
C CYS A 109 -0.72 6.58 12.62
N LEU A 110 -0.30 5.39 13.07
CA LEU A 110 -0.80 4.75 14.29
C LEU A 110 0.02 5.19 15.53
N PRO A 111 -0.63 5.27 16.72
CA PRO A 111 -2.04 5.03 16.99
C PRO A 111 -2.90 6.19 16.48
N ASN A 112 -4.03 5.87 15.85
CA ASN A 112 -5.00 6.84 15.40
C ASN A 112 -6.36 6.50 16.04
N PRO A 113 -6.99 7.44 16.78
CA PRO A 113 -8.24 7.16 17.51
C PRO A 113 -9.42 6.77 16.61
N GLN A 114 -9.35 7.05 15.31
CA GLN A 114 -10.38 6.70 14.33
C GLN A 114 -10.34 5.21 13.93
N VAL A 115 -9.25 4.50 14.22
CA VAL A 115 -9.06 3.08 13.86
C VAL A 115 -8.49 2.27 15.02
N GLN A 116 -8.94 1.04 15.18
CA GLN A 116 -8.45 0.13 16.24
C GLN A 116 -7.35 -0.82 15.74
N TRP A 117 -6.50 -0.36 14.83
CA TRP A 117 -5.41 -1.18 14.32
C TRP A 117 -4.27 -1.29 15.32
N VAL A 118 -3.64 -2.46 15.34
CA VAL A 118 -2.42 -2.70 16.12
C VAL A 118 -1.22 -2.36 15.25
N MET A 119 -0.15 -1.83 15.85
CA MET A 119 1.10 -1.59 15.14
C MET A 119 1.76 -2.92 14.72
N ALA A 120 2.49 -2.89 13.61
CA ALA A 120 3.27 -4.01 13.08
C ALA A 120 4.73 -3.94 13.54
N PRO A 121 5.42 -5.09 13.74
CA PRO A 121 6.87 -5.10 13.90
C PRO A 121 7.56 -4.56 12.64
N GLU A 122 8.39 -3.53 12.79
CA GLU A 122 9.06 -2.83 11.67
C GLU A 122 9.87 -3.80 10.79
N GLY A 123 10.59 -4.74 11.40
CA GLY A 123 11.37 -5.74 10.68
C GLY A 123 10.53 -6.63 9.76
N GLY A 124 9.28 -6.93 10.15
CA GLY A 124 8.34 -7.67 9.30
C GLY A 124 7.82 -6.82 8.14
N VAL A 125 7.62 -5.52 8.35
CA VAL A 125 7.22 -4.60 7.27
C VAL A 125 8.34 -4.47 6.23
N TRP A 126 9.61 -4.33 6.64
CA TRP A 126 10.75 -4.33 5.72
C TRP A 126 10.89 -5.63 4.92
N GLN A 127 10.64 -6.79 5.54
CA GLN A 127 10.62 -8.07 4.81
C GLN A 127 9.54 -8.07 3.72
N ASN A 128 8.34 -7.59 4.04
CA ASN A 128 7.27 -7.45 3.05
C ASN A 128 7.65 -6.49 1.91
N ILE A 129 8.20 -5.31 2.23
CA ILE A 129 8.64 -4.31 1.22
C ILE A 129 9.67 -4.93 0.26
N ASN A 130 10.70 -5.59 0.81
CA ASN A 130 11.75 -6.18 -0.01
C ASN A 130 11.24 -7.35 -0.86
N PHE A 131 10.33 -8.17 -0.31
CA PHE A 131 9.66 -9.20 -1.10
C PHE A 131 8.87 -8.56 -2.26
N LEU A 132 8.09 -7.52 -1.99
CA LEU A 132 7.29 -6.81 -2.99
C LEU A 132 8.13 -6.13 -4.08
N ARG A 133 9.37 -5.74 -3.79
CA ARG A 133 10.33 -5.23 -4.79
C ARG A 133 10.86 -6.33 -5.73
N GLY A 134 10.92 -7.58 -5.26
CA GLY A 134 11.47 -8.71 -6.01
C GLY A 134 10.45 -9.50 -6.84
N VAL A 135 9.17 -9.16 -6.77
CA VAL A 135 8.09 -9.84 -7.51
C VAL A 135 7.80 -9.15 -8.85
N GLN A 136 7.16 -9.88 -9.76
CA GLN A 136 6.79 -9.33 -11.07
C GLN A 136 5.81 -8.15 -10.93
N PRO A 137 5.95 -7.09 -11.75
CA PRO A 137 5.15 -5.87 -11.61
C PRO A 137 3.65 -6.12 -11.85
N ASP A 138 3.27 -6.91 -12.86
CA ASP A 138 1.86 -7.03 -13.29
C ASP A 138 1.01 -7.99 -12.43
N LEU A 139 1.51 -8.34 -11.25
CA LEU A 139 0.90 -9.36 -10.43
C LEU A 139 -0.20 -8.81 -9.49
N CYS A 140 -0.09 -7.55 -9.10
CA CYS A 140 -0.95 -6.99 -8.06
C CYS A 140 -2.28 -6.47 -8.62
N ARG A 141 -3.34 -7.28 -8.41
CA ARG A 141 -4.72 -7.00 -8.81
C ARG A 141 -5.65 -6.89 -7.61
N PHE A 142 -6.40 -5.79 -7.55
CA PHE A 142 -7.32 -5.50 -6.45
C PHE A 142 -8.72 -5.33 -6.98
N ALA A 143 -9.66 -6.16 -6.51
CA ALA A 143 -11.06 -6.08 -6.92
C ALA A 143 -11.68 -4.73 -6.50
N ALA A 144 -12.71 -4.30 -7.24
CA ALA A 144 -13.46 -3.09 -6.91
C ALA A 144 -14.01 -3.18 -5.48
N ARG A 145 -14.02 -2.05 -4.75
CA ARG A 145 -14.64 -1.94 -3.41
C ARG A 145 -14.23 -3.05 -2.44
N SER A 146 -12.96 -3.43 -2.45
CA SER A 146 -12.44 -4.53 -1.63
C SER A 146 -11.11 -4.15 -0.98
N CYS A 147 -10.79 -4.81 0.12
CA CYS A 147 -9.46 -4.79 0.71
C CYS A 147 -8.79 -6.16 0.52
N ARG A 148 -7.47 -6.19 0.34
CA ARG A 148 -6.71 -7.44 0.23
C ARG A 148 -5.47 -7.36 1.10
N LYS A 149 -5.17 -8.46 1.80
CA LYS A 149 -3.88 -8.62 2.48
C LYS A 149 -2.84 -9.00 1.43
N LEU A 150 -2.08 -8.01 0.99
CA LEU A 150 -1.11 -8.17 -0.08
C LEU A 150 0.09 -9.01 0.38
N ALA A 151 0.68 -8.64 1.53
CA ALA A 151 1.88 -9.26 2.05
C ALA A 151 1.80 -9.45 3.56
N CYS A 152 2.41 -10.52 4.08
CA CYS A 152 2.49 -10.77 5.51
C CYS A 152 3.81 -11.45 5.90
N ALA A 153 4.47 -10.91 6.93
CA ALA A 153 5.71 -11.45 7.49
C ALA A 153 5.83 -11.07 8.97
N SER A 154 6.16 -12.03 9.85
CA SER A 154 6.35 -11.78 11.29
C SER A 154 5.20 -11.00 11.96
N SER A 155 3.95 -11.32 11.62
CA SER A 155 2.73 -10.61 12.07
C SER A 155 2.61 -9.15 11.60
N ALA A 156 3.45 -8.70 10.68
CA ALA A 156 3.31 -7.44 9.97
C ALA A 156 2.55 -7.68 8.66
N SER A 157 1.41 -7.01 8.47
CA SER A 157 0.59 -7.13 7.27
C SER A 157 0.57 -5.81 6.49
N ILE A 158 0.65 -5.92 5.17
CA ILE A 158 0.36 -4.84 4.23
C ILE A 158 -0.98 -5.15 3.57
N PHE A 159 -1.95 -4.24 3.71
CA PHE A 159 -3.23 -4.30 3.03
C PHE A 159 -3.31 -3.23 1.94
N VAL A 160 -4.07 -3.52 0.89
CA VAL A 160 -4.45 -2.55 -0.13
C VAL A 160 -5.96 -2.53 -0.24
N CYS A 161 -6.56 -1.35 -0.11
CA CYS A 161 -8.01 -1.16 -0.21
C CYS A 161 -8.34 -0.33 -1.44
N ASN A 162 -9.03 -0.94 -2.41
CA ASN A 162 -9.47 -0.28 -3.63
C ASN A 162 -10.87 0.31 -3.41
N TRP A 163 -10.97 1.64 -3.49
CA TRP A 163 -12.24 2.34 -3.32
C TRP A 163 -12.99 2.56 -4.63
N ASN A 164 -12.35 2.29 -5.77
CA ASN A 164 -12.97 2.43 -7.07
C ASN A 164 -14.09 1.39 -7.28
N ASN A 165 -15.01 1.73 -8.17
CA ASN A 165 -16.03 0.80 -8.66
C ASN A 165 -15.50 -0.15 -9.74
N SER A 166 -14.23 -0.01 -10.13
CA SER A 166 -13.52 -0.87 -11.08
C SER A 166 -12.32 -1.55 -10.40
N PRO A 167 -11.86 -2.70 -10.92
CA PRO A 167 -10.60 -3.30 -10.50
C PRO A 167 -9.43 -2.33 -10.69
N LEU A 168 -8.43 -2.45 -9.80
CA LEU A 168 -7.19 -1.69 -9.83
C LEU A 168 -6.02 -2.61 -10.15
N TRP A 169 -5.10 -2.11 -10.97
CA TRP A 169 -3.86 -2.78 -11.34
C TRP A 169 -2.67 -1.86 -11.13
N ARG A 170 -1.70 -2.31 -10.35
CA ARG A 170 -0.49 -1.56 -10.02
C ARG A 170 0.67 -2.52 -9.79
N ALA A 171 1.89 -2.01 -9.90
CA ALA A 171 3.06 -2.78 -9.55
C ALA A 171 3.05 -3.15 -8.05
N CYS A 172 3.36 -4.40 -7.72
CA CYS A 172 3.51 -4.82 -6.32
C CYS A 172 4.62 -4.04 -5.61
N SER A 173 5.72 -3.76 -6.31
CA SER A 173 6.82 -2.91 -5.83
C SER A 173 6.34 -1.50 -5.49
N TYR A 174 5.45 -0.95 -6.31
CA TYR A 174 4.83 0.35 -6.06
C TYR A 174 4.01 0.32 -4.77
N MET A 175 3.20 -0.72 -4.52
CA MET A 175 2.50 -0.88 -3.21
C MET A 175 3.49 -0.96 -2.03
N GLY A 176 4.63 -1.61 -2.22
CA GLY A 176 5.71 -1.65 -1.22
C GLY A 176 6.26 -0.26 -0.90
N SER A 177 6.29 0.65 -1.86
CA SER A 177 6.78 2.02 -1.64
C SER A 177 5.88 2.84 -0.70
N TYR A 178 4.56 2.58 -0.64
CA TYR A 178 3.68 3.23 0.34
C TYR A 178 3.97 2.74 1.76
N ALA A 179 4.25 1.44 1.91
CA ALA A 179 4.63 0.90 3.21
C ALA A 179 5.97 1.49 3.69
N GLU A 180 6.90 1.75 2.76
CA GLU A 180 8.15 2.47 3.05
C GLU A 180 7.90 3.92 3.46
N ASP A 181 7.01 4.63 2.78
CA ASP A 181 6.60 5.98 3.14
C ASP A 181 5.95 6.02 4.52
N ILE A 182 5.06 5.08 4.85
CA ILE A 182 4.48 4.94 6.19
C ILE A 182 5.58 4.70 7.23
N ILE A 183 6.56 3.84 6.96
CA ILE A 183 7.71 3.65 7.85
C ILE A 183 8.44 4.97 8.08
N ASN A 184 8.74 5.70 7.01
CA ASN A 184 9.53 6.92 7.05
C ASN A 184 8.80 8.11 7.70
N HIS A 185 7.49 8.22 7.52
CA HIS A 185 6.69 9.33 8.02
C HIS A 185 6.08 9.09 9.40
N CYS A 186 6.00 7.83 9.87
CA CYS A 186 5.39 7.48 11.16
C CYS A 186 6.42 7.00 12.20
N PRO A 187 7.31 7.87 12.71
CA PRO A 187 8.43 7.48 13.57
C PRO A 187 8.03 7.20 15.03
N GLN A 188 6.76 7.41 15.41
CA GLN A 188 6.30 7.52 16.79
C GLN A 188 6.71 6.35 17.71
N TYR A 189 6.86 5.14 17.15
CA TYR A 189 7.25 3.92 17.87
C TYR A 189 8.41 3.17 17.22
N ARG A 190 9.15 3.84 16.32
CA ARG A 190 10.28 3.22 15.63
C ARG A 190 11.41 2.84 16.60
N ASN A 191 11.60 3.60 17.67
CA ASN A 191 12.58 3.30 18.73
C ASN A 191 12.32 1.98 19.46
N VAL A 192 11.09 1.47 19.45
CA VAL A 192 10.72 0.16 20.01
C VAL A 192 10.47 -0.89 18.92
N GLY A 193 10.77 -0.56 17.66
CA GLY A 193 10.68 -1.48 16.52
C GLY A 193 9.25 -1.72 16.01
N TYR A 194 8.32 -0.77 16.21
CA TYR A 194 6.95 -0.87 15.74
C TYR A 194 6.54 0.31 14.86
N VAL A 195 5.68 0.04 13.90
CA VAL A 195 5.18 1.01 12.92
C VAL A 195 3.76 0.64 12.50
N GLY A 196 2.97 1.63 12.11
CA GLY A 196 1.75 1.37 11.35
C GLY A 196 1.11 2.65 10.90
N GLY A 197 0.21 2.53 9.93
CA GLY A 197 -0.44 3.67 9.33
C GLY A 197 -1.18 3.32 8.06
N GLN A 198 -1.67 4.36 7.41
CA GLN A 198 -2.31 4.33 6.10
C GLN A 198 -1.70 5.42 5.23
N GLU A 199 -1.56 5.15 3.95
CA GLU A 199 -1.28 6.18 2.95
C GLU A 199 -2.30 6.05 1.82
N ASP A 200 -2.89 7.19 1.48
CA ASP A 200 -3.92 7.30 0.45
C ASP A 200 -3.31 7.64 -0.91
N ASP A 201 -3.97 7.17 -1.97
CA ASP A 201 -3.67 7.52 -3.35
C ASP A 201 -4.84 8.25 -4.02
N THR A 202 -4.52 9.24 -4.83
CA THR A 202 -5.48 10.06 -5.57
C THR A 202 -6.27 9.27 -6.63
N ASP A 203 -5.77 8.12 -7.08
CA ASP A 203 -6.50 7.16 -7.94
C ASP A 203 -7.50 6.30 -7.15
N GLY A 204 -7.80 6.64 -5.89
CA GLY A 204 -8.90 6.01 -5.15
C GLY A 204 -8.54 4.65 -4.56
N TYR A 205 -7.34 4.49 -4.02
CA TYR A 205 -6.99 3.36 -3.18
C TYR A 205 -6.16 3.80 -1.96
N SER A 206 -5.96 2.90 -1.01
CA SER A 206 -5.08 3.16 0.13
C SER A 206 -4.24 1.92 0.46
N VAL A 207 -3.03 2.14 0.94
CA VAL A 207 -2.14 1.11 1.48
C VAL A 207 -2.10 1.26 2.99
N ILE A 208 -2.27 0.13 3.71
CA ILE A 208 -2.37 0.11 5.17
C ILE A 208 -1.34 -0.86 5.73
N VAL A 209 -0.54 -0.38 6.67
CA VAL A 209 0.42 -1.19 7.44
C VAL A 209 -0.10 -1.38 8.85
N ARG A 210 -0.34 -2.63 9.25
CA ARG A 210 -0.83 -2.98 10.59
C ARG A 210 -0.37 -4.37 11.04
N GLY A 211 -0.37 -4.57 12.35
CA GLY A 211 -0.16 -5.86 12.98
C GLY A 211 -1.37 -6.80 12.79
N GLY A 212 -1.10 -8.09 12.76
CA GLY A 212 -2.13 -9.13 12.70
C GLY A 212 -1.57 -10.49 12.28
N PRO A 213 -2.38 -11.56 12.35
CA PRO A 213 -1.94 -12.89 11.96
C PRO A 213 -1.59 -12.97 10.47
N CYS A 214 -0.51 -13.69 10.18
CA CYS A 214 -0.24 -14.32 8.88
C CYS A 214 -0.79 -15.76 8.94
#